data_AF-A0A924MFC1-F1
#
_entry.id   AF-A0A924MFC1-F1
#
_cell.length_a   1.000
_cell.length_b   1.000
_cell.length_c   1.000
_cell.angle_alpha   90.00
_cell.angle_beta   90.00
_cell.angle_gamma   90.00
#
_symmetry.space_group_name_H-M   'P 1'
#
loop_
_entity.id
_entity.type
_entity.pdbx_description
1 polymer ?
#
loop_
_entity_poly.entity_id
_entity_poly.type
_entity_poly.pdbx_seq_one_letter_code
_entity_poly.pdbx_strand_id
1 'polypeptide(L)' 'RMFITDISLWEQAAKAHGLFFKDIKPVTTMVEVNKLIDPDMLIEMEMTAIL' A
#
# COMPACT_ATOMS: atom_id res chain seq x y z
N ARG A 1 -0.78 -2.07 -6.35
CA ARG A 1 0.40 -1.17 -6.20
C ARG A 1 0.18 -0.31 -4.96
N MET A 2 1.20 -0.12 -4.14
CA MET A 2 1.15 0.67 -2.90
C MET A 2 2.23 1.76 -2.95
N PHE A 3 1.85 3.01 -2.76
CA PHE A 3 2.72 4.18 -2.75
C PHE A 3 2.72 4.76 -1.34
N ILE A 4 3.87 4.79 -0.67
CA ILE A 4 4.00 5.26 0.72
C ILE A 4 4.92 6.49 0.79
N THR A 5 4.63 7.45 1.65
CA THR A 5 5.45 8.68 1.78
C THR A 5 6.65 8.50 2.72
N ASP A 6 6.58 7.55 3.65
CA ASP A 6 7.66 7.16 4.56
C ASP A 6 7.78 5.63 4.61
N ILE A 7 8.79 5.08 3.93
CA ILE A 7 9.03 3.64 3.85
C ILE A 7 9.42 3.04 5.19
N SER A 8 9.85 3.82 6.19
CA SER A 8 10.14 3.28 7.52
C SER A 8 8.89 2.68 8.19
N LEU A 9 7.70 3.11 7.77
CA LEU A 9 6.40 2.62 8.23
C LEU A 9 5.89 1.39 7.46
N TRP A 10 6.71 0.79 6.58
CA TRP A 10 6.29 -0.31 5.69
C TRP A 10 5.69 -1.51 6.42
N GLU A 11 6.18 -1.86 7.62
CA GLU A 11 5.67 -3.01 8.38
C GLU A 11 4.21 -2.82 8.79
N GLN A 12 3.83 -1.59 9.15
CA GLN A 12 2.45 -1.26 9.53
C GLN A 12 1.53 -1.38 8.31
N ALA A 13 1.95 -0.86 7.16
CA ALA A 13 1.24 -0.98 5.90
C ALA A 13 1.11 -2.44 5.44
N ALA A 14 2.19 -3.22 5.53
CA ALA A 14 2.21 -4.65 5.18
C ALA A 14 1.30 -5.48 6.10
N LYS A 15 1.29 -5.19 7.41
CA LYS A 15 0.38 -5.82 8.36
C LYS A 15 -1.09 -5.53 8.03
N ALA A 16 -1.42 -4.26 7.73
CA ALA A 16 -2.76 -3.89 7.31
C ALA A 16 -3.16 -4.61 6.01
N HIS A 17 -2.32 -4.60 4.98
CA HIS A 17 -2.54 -5.32 3.73
C HIS A 17 -2.77 -6.83 3.97
N GLY A 18 -1.93 -7.45 4.81
CA GLY A 18 -2.03 -8.86 5.16
C GLY A 18 -3.33 -9.22 5.91
N LEU A 19 -3.86 -8.33 6.76
CA LEU A 19 -5.13 -8.59 7.46
C LEU A 19 -6.31 -8.74 6.49
N PHE A 20 -6.37 -7.91 5.46
CA PHE A 20 -7.47 -7.91 4.49
C PHE A 20 -7.27 -8.91 3.37
N PHE A 21 -6.04 -9.07 2.87
CA PHE A 21 -5.74 -9.85 1.67
C PHE A 21 -5.08 -11.21 1.96
N LYS A 22 -5.16 -11.72 3.20
CA LYS A 22 -4.56 -13.02 3.60
C LYS A 22 -4.96 -14.19 2.70
N ASP A 23 -6.19 -14.20 2.20
CA ASP A 23 -6.75 -15.30 1.42
C ASP A 23 -6.52 -15.09 -0.08
N ILE A 24 -6.69 -13.85 -0.56
CA ILE A 24 -6.56 -13.49 -1.99
C ILE A 24 -5.09 -13.46 -2.41
N LYS A 25 -4.19 -12.99 -1.53
CA LYS A 25 -2.74 -12.85 -1.78
C LYS A 25 -2.42 -12.19 -3.13
N PRO A 26 -2.91 -10.96 -3.39
CA PRO A 26 -2.67 -10.29 -4.64
C PRO A 26 -1.18 -9.96 -4.80
N VAL A 27 -0.71 -10.01 -6.04
CA VAL A 27 0.64 -9.55 -6.37
C VAL A 27 0.73 -8.06 -6.06
N THR A 28 1.71 -7.67 -5.27
CA THR A 28 1.81 -6.29 -4.81
C THR A 28 3.23 -5.76 -4.87
N THR A 29 3.35 -4.50 -5.27
CA THR A 29 4.59 -3.72 -5.21
C THR A 29 4.37 -2.57 -4.23
N MET A 30 5.34 -2.33 -3.35
CA MET A 30 5.38 -1.16 -2.46
C MET A 30 6.58 -0.30 -2.83
N VAL A 31 6.37 1.00 -3.00
CA VAL A 31 7.43 1.97 -3.32
C VAL A 31 7.25 3.24 -2.51
N GLU A 32 8.37 3.86 -2.12
CA GLU A 32 8.36 5.18 -1.51
C GLU A 32 8.18 6.26 -2.58
N VAL A 33 7.36 7.27 -2.30
CA VAL A 33 7.15 8.45 -3.13
C VAL A 33 7.34 9.72 -2.32
N ASN A 34 7.75 10.81 -2.96
CA ASN A 34 8.03 12.06 -2.26
C ASN A 34 6.79 12.69 -1.59
N LYS A 35 5.61 12.57 -2.21
CA LYS A 35 4.34 13.11 -1.72
C LYS A 35 3.15 12.53 -2.47
N LEU A 36 1.98 12.56 -1.84
CA LEU A 36 0.68 12.21 -2.43
C LEU A 36 -0.13 13.49 -2.73
N ILE A 37 -1.34 13.33 -3.27
CA ILE A 37 -2.21 14.46 -3.66
C ILE A 37 -2.64 15.30 -2.45
N ASP A 38 -2.87 14.65 -1.32
CA ASP A 38 -3.18 15.27 -0.04
C ASP A 38 -1.97 15.13 0.90
N PRO A 39 -1.48 16.21 1.52
CA PRO A 39 -0.31 16.16 2.41
C PRO A 39 -0.53 15.31 3.67
N ASP A 40 -1.76 15.07 4.10
CA ASP A 40 -2.07 14.25 5.28
C ASP A 40 -2.12 12.75 4.93
N MET A 41 -2.08 12.38 3.65
CA MET A 41 -2.03 10.98 3.22
C MET A 41 -0.63 10.39 3.40
N LEU A 42 -0.58 9.24 4.08
CA LEU A 42 0.67 8.48 4.29
C LEU A 42 0.87 7.37 3.26
N ILE A 43 -0.22 6.85 2.69
CA ILE A 43 -0.19 5.74 1.73
C ILE A 43 -1.38 5.81 0.77
N GLU A 44 -1.14 5.48 -0.49
CA GLU A 44 -2.15 5.29 -1.53
C GLU A 44 -2.04 3.87 -2.10
N MET A 45 -3.19 3.24 -2.39
CA MET A 45 -3.24 1.90 -2.98
C MET A 45 -4.07 1.89 -4.25
N GLU A 46 -3.50 1.32 -5.31
CA GLU A 46 -4.18 1.06 -6.57
C GLU A 46 -4.30 -0.45 -6.79
N MET A 47 -5.52 -0.92 -7.08
CA MET A 47 -5.81 -2.34 -7.27
C MET A 47 -6.44 -2.59 -8.64
N THR A 48 -6.07 -3.72 -9.24
CA THR A 48 -6.71 -4.23 -10.47
C THR A 48 -7.30 -5.59 -10.15
N ALA A 49 -8.57 -5.78 -10.48
CA ALA A 49 -9.30 -7.03 -10.26
C ALA A 49 -9.70 -7.64 -11.60
N ILE A 50 -9.72 -8.96 -11.65
CA ILE A 50 -10.25 -9.76 -12.77
C ILE A 50 -11.35 -10.64 -12.17
N LEU A 51 -12.50 -10.70 -12.85
CA LEU A 51 -13.69 -11.45 -12.44
C LEU A 51 -13.81 -12.76 -13.22
#